data_AF-A0A1T5CTG0-F1
#
_entry.id   AF-A0A1T5CTG0-F1
#
_cell.length_a   1.000
_cell.length_b   1.000
_cell.length_c   1.000
_cell.angle_alpha   90.00
_cell.angle_beta   90.00
_cell.angle_gamma   90.00
#
_symmetry.space_group_name_H-M   'P 1'
#
loop_
_entity.id
_entity.type
_entity.pdbx_description
1 polymer ?
#
loop_
_entity_poly.entity_id
_entity_poly.type
_entity_poly.pdbx_seq_one_letter_code
_entity_poly.pdbx_strand_id
1 'polypeptide(L)'
;MRLLVILFLLLFVAVGVVFGALNADLVTFDFGFARGSLPKGGTILAAVLVGWILGGLTAWLGTSFAHRRLRRRERKERKVGSATTA
;
A
#
# COMPACT_ATOMS: atom_id res chain seq x y z
N MET A 1 17.25 -19.54 3.56
CA MET A 1 16.60 -18.22 3.76
C MET A 1 15.79 -17.78 2.53
N ARG A 2 16.41 -17.43 1.39
CA ARG A 2 15.68 -16.97 0.19
C ARG A 2 14.69 -17.99 -0.39
N LEU A 3 15.07 -19.27 -0.43
CA LEU A 3 14.20 -20.33 -0.96
C LEU A 3 12.89 -20.47 -0.17
N LEU A 4 12.97 -20.48 1.16
CA LEU A 4 11.80 -20.54 2.03
C LEU A 4 10.88 -19.34 1.83
N VAL A 5 11.43 -18.13 1.68
CA VAL A 5 10.66 -16.92 1.39
C VAL A 5 9.94 -17.01 0.04
N ILE A 6 10.63 -17.50 -0.99
CA ILE A 6 10.03 -17.69 -2.32
C ILE A 6 8.93 -18.75 -2.27
N LEU A 7 9.16 -19.87 -1.58
CA LEU A 7 8.16 -20.94 -1.44
C LEU A 7 6.91 -20.44 -0.71
N PHE A 8 7.11 -19.66 0.36
CA PHE A 8 6.02 -19.07 1.12
C PHE A 8 5.24 -18.03 0.30
N LEU A 9 5.93 -17.21 -0.49
CA LEU A 9 5.31 -16.27 -1.42
C LEU A 9 4.49 -17.01 -2.47
N LEU A 10 5.05 -18.05 -3.08
CA LEU A 10 4.36 -18.89 -4.06
C LEU A 10 3.12 -19.55 -3.46
N LEU A 11 3.20 -20.04 -2.22
CA LEU A 11 2.06 -20.59 -1.51
C LEU A 11 0.94 -19.55 -1.35
N PHE A 12 1.29 -18.33 -0.92
CA PHE A 12 0.32 -17.25 -0.76
C PHE A 12 -0.33 -16.86 -2.09
N VAL A 13 0.46 -16.77 -3.16
CA VAL A 13 -0.04 -16.51 -4.51
C VAL A 13 -0.99 -17.62 -4.95
N ALA A 14 -0.60 -18.89 -4.78
CA ALA A 14 -1.43 -20.04 -5.13
C ALA A 14 -2.75 -20.06 -4.36
N VAL A 15 -2.72 -19.81 -3.04
CA VAL A 15 -3.93 -19.71 -2.21
C VAL A 15 -4.82 -18.56 -2.66
N GLY A 16 -4.24 -17.39 -2.98
CA GLY A 16 -5.00 -16.25 -3.50
C GLY A 16 -5.67 -16.55 -4.84
N VAL A 17 -4.97 -17.22 -5.76
CA VAL A 17 -5.51 -17.64 -7.06
C VAL A 17 -6.64 -18.65 -6.88
N VAL A 18 -6.45 -19.68 -6.05
CA VAL A 18 -7.48 -20.69 -5.76
C VAL A 18 -8.70 -20.04 -5.11
N PHE A 19 -8.51 -19.15 -4.14
CA PHE A 19 -9.60 -18.41 -3.52
C PHE A 19 -10.38 -17.54 -4.52
N GLY A 20 -9.66 -16.85 -5.42
CA GLY A 20 -10.24 -16.06 -6.51
C GLY A 20 -11.05 -16.91 -7.50
N ALA A 21 -10.51 -18.06 -7.90
CA ALA A 21 -11.12 -18.97 -8.87
C ALA A 21 -12.32 -19.74 -8.30
N LEU A 22 -12.26 -20.16 -7.03
CA LEU A 22 -13.37 -20.85 -6.36
C LEU A 22 -14.53 -19.90 -6.05
N ASN A 23 -14.25 -18.62 -5.82
CA ASN A 23 -15.28 -17.58 -5.61
C ASN A 23 -15.52 -16.80 -6.91
N ALA A 24 -15.57 -17.50 -8.04
CA ALA A 24 -15.79 -16.88 -9.35
C ALA A 24 -17.23 -16.43 -9.59
N ASP A 25 -18.13 -16.62 -8.62
CA ASP A 25 -19.47 -16.07 -8.63
C ASP A 25 -19.44 -14.58 -9.00
N LEU A 26 -20.21 -14.21 -10.02
CA LEU A 26 -20.28 -12.84 -10.48
C LEU A 26 -21.09 -12.00 -9.47
N VAL A 27 -20.49 -10.92 -8.97
CA VAL A 27 -21.23 -9.81 -8.36
C VAL A 27 -21.43 -8.74 -9.42
N THR A 28 -22.70 -8.39 -9.61
CA THR A 28 -23.10 -7.27 -10.45
C THR A 28 -22.90 -5.96 -9.70
N PHE A 29 -22.05 -5.10 -10.23
CA PHE A 29 -21.90 -3.72 -9.79
C PHE A 29 -22.69 -2.82 -10.74
N ASP A 30 -23.66 -2.08 -10.18
CA ASP A 30 -24.38 -1.03 -10.89
C ASP A 30 -23.75 0.32 -10.54
N PHE A 31 -23.05 0.91 -11.50
CA PHE A 31 -22.41 2.23 -11.36
C PHE A 31 -23.35 3.37 -11.79
N GLY A 32 -24.65 3.10 -11.99
CA GLY A 32 -25.65 4.08 -12.45
C GLY A 32 -25.61 4.37 -13.95
N PHE A 33 -24.42 4.29 -14.58
CA PHE A 33 -24.23 4.49 -16.03
C PHE A 33 -23.76 3.22 -16.76
N ALA A 34 -23.20 2.26 -16.03
CA ALA A 34 -22.70 1.01 -16.57
C ALA A 34 -22.89 -0.11 -15.54
N ARG A 35 -23.20 -1.33 -16.03
CA ARG A 35 -23.28 -2.53 -15.21
C ARG A 35 -22.13 -3.45 -15.57
N GLY A 36 -21.31 -3.78 -14.58
CA GLY A 36 -20.19 -4.70 -14.72
C GLY A 36 -20.36 -5.86 -13.76
N SER A 37 -20.26 -7.09 -14.27
CA SER A 37 -20.20 -8.28 -13.43
C SER A 37 -18.75 -8.70 -13.25
N LEU A 38 -18.25 -8.67 -12.02
CA LEU A 38 -16.90 -9.12 -11.70
C LEU A 38 -16.96 -10.34 -10.77
N PRO A 39 -16.02 -11.30 -10.90
CA PRO A 39 -15.91 -12.41 -9.97
C PRO A 39 -15.71 -11.91 -8.54
N LYS A 40 -16.51 -12.37 -7.57
CA LYS A 40 -16.45 -11.97 -6.14
C LYS A 40 -15.03 -12.06 -5.60
N GLY A 41 -14.40 -13.22 -5.78
CA GLY A 41 -13.06 -13.49 -5.30
C GLY A 41 -12.04 -12.49 -5.85
N GLY A 42 -12.05 -12.29 -7.17
CA GLY A 42 -11.17 -11.32 -7.84
C GLY A 42 -11.41 -9.89 -7.36
N THR A 43 -12.66 -9.51 -7.10
CA THR A 43 -13.01 -8.15 -6.67
C THR A 43 -12.50 -7.84 -5.27
N ILE A 44 -12.64 -8.79 -4.33
CA ILE A 44 -12.15 -8.64 -2.95
C ILE A 44 -10.63 -8.59 -2.92
N LEU A 45 -9.96 -9.49 -3.65
CA LEU A 45 -8.50 -9.48 -3.79
C LEU A 45 -7.99 -8.15 -4.38
N ALA A 46 -8.66 -7.64 -5.42
CA ALA A 46 -8.32 -6.36 -6.03
C ALA A 46 -8.52 -5.19 -5.04
N ALA A 47 -9.63 -5.17 -4.28
CA ALA A 47 -9.89 -4.13 -3.28
C ALA A 47 -8.80 -4.12 -2.18
N VAL A 48 -8.38 -5.29 -1.70
CA VAL A 48 -7.29 -5.41 -0.72
C VAL A 48 -5.97 -4.92 -1.30
N LEU A 49 -5.63 -5.30 -2.54
CA LEU A 49 -4.43 -4.85 -3.24
C LEU A 49 -4.41 -3.32 -3.40
N VAL A 50 -5.53 -2.73 -3.83
CA VAL A 50 -5.66 -1.28 -3.99
C VAL A 50 -5.48 -0.58 -2.64
N GLY A 51 -6.14 -1.06 -1.58
CA GLY A 51 -5.99 -0.52 -0.23
C GLY A 51 -4.55 -0.61 0.29
N TRP A 52 -3.87 -1.71 0.02
CA TRP A 52 -2.46 -1.89 0.40
C TRP A 52 -1.52 -0.93 -0.35
N ILE A 53 -1.70 -0.78 -1.66
CA ILE A 53 -0.90 0.17 -2.48
C ILE A 53 -1.12 1.60 -1.99
N LEU A 54 -2.38 2.00 -1.79
CA LEU A 54 -2.71 3.34 -1.29
C LEU A 54 -2.15 3.57 0.11
N GLY A 55 -2.32 2.62 1.03
CA GLY A 55 -1.77 2.69 2.39
C GLY A 55 -0.25 2.76 2.40
N GLY A 56 0.42 1.96 1.58
CA GLY A 56 1.88 2.01 1.41
C GLY A 56 2.35 3.35 0.86
N LEU A 57 1.64 3.90 -0.14
CA LEU A 57 1.93 5.22 -0.69
C LEU A 57 1.72 6.33 0.35
N THR A 58 0.63 6.29 1.11
CA THR A 58 0.36 7.23 2.20
C THR A 58 1.44 7.16 3.28
N ALA A 59 1.88 5.97 3.68
CA ALA A 59 2.96 5.78 4.64
C ALA A 59 4.31 6.31 4.12
N TRP A 60 4.61 6.08 2.84
CA TRP A 60 5.81 6.58 2.19
C TRP A 60 5.82 8.11 2.11
N LEU A 61 4.70 8.72 1.72
CA LEU A 61 4.57 10.18 1.70
C LEU A 61 4.69 10.75 3.11
N GLY A 62 3.98 10.17 4.09
CA GLY A 62 4.03 10.60 5.49
C GLY A 62 5.45 10.57 6.08
N THR A 63 6.21 9.50 5.84
CA THR A 63 7.60 9.38 6.30
C THR A 63 8.54 10.37 5.57
N SER A 64 8.34 10.60 4.27
CA SER A 64 9.10 11.58 3.49
C SER A 64 8.87 13.03 3.98
N PHE A 65 7.63 13.39 4.30
CA PHE A 65 7.31 14.69 4.91
C PHE A 65 7.88 14.84 6.32
N ALA A 66 7.85 13.78 7.13
CA ALA A 66 8.43 13.78 8.47
C ALA A 66 9.95 14.05 8.45
N HIS A 67 10.70 13.40 7.55
CA HIS A 67 12.13 13.63 7.39
C HIS A 67 12.48 15.04 6.89
N ARG A 68 11.65 15.61 5.98
CA ARG A 68 11.83 17.00 5.55
C ARG A 68 11.59 18.00 6.69
N ARG A 69 10.66 17.70 7.60
CA ARG A 69 10.37 18.56 8.77
C ARG A 69 11.51 18.54 9.80
N LEU A 70 12.11 17.37 10.06
CA LEU A 70 13.29 17.26 10.95
C LEU A 70 14.47 18.06 10.42
N ARG A 71 14.82 17.92 9.13
CA ARG A 71 15.95 18.64 8.52
C ARG A 71 15.78 20.17 8.54
N ARG A 72 14.53 20.67 8.50
CA ARG A 72 14.25 22.11 8.65
C ARG A 72 14.43 22.59 10.09
N ARG A 73 14.14 21.75 11.10
CA ARG A 73 14.36 22.09 12.52
C ARG A 73 15.85 22.11 12.86
N GLU A 74 16.62 21.11 12.41
CA GLU A 74 18.07 21.06 12.62
C GLU A 74 18.82 22.24 11.96
N ARG A 75 18.39 22.67 10.76
CA ARG A 75 18.96 23.87 10.12
C ARG A 75 18.62 25.17 10.87
N LYS A 76 17.47 25.22 11.55
CA LYS A 76 17.07 26.39 12.34
C LYS A 76 17.85 26.45 13.65
N GLU A 77 18.04 25.32 14.33
CA GLU A 77 18.83 25.22 15.55
C GLU A 77 20.32 25.53 15.31
N ARG A 78 20.92 25.03 14.22
CA ARG A 78 22.31 25.39 13.87
C ARG A 78 22.50 26.90 13.60
N LYS A 79 21.52 27.55 12.97
CA LYS A 79 21.56 29.00 12.72
C LYS A 79 21.42 29.83 14.00
N VAL A 80 20.60 29.36 14.95
CA VAL A 80 20.45 30.05 16.25
C VAL A 80 21.70 29.86 17.11
N GLY A 81 22.27 28.66 17.16
CA GLY A 81 23.51 28.40 17.90
C GLY A 81 24.71 29.20 17.39
N SER A 82 24.84 29.40 16.06
CA SER A 82 25.94 30.22 15.52
C SER A 82 25.75 31.72 15.73
N ALA A 83 24.53 32.20 16.00
CA ALA A 83 24.24 33.61 16.27
C ALA A 83 24.38 33.96 17.76
N THR A 84 24.28 32.98 18.66
CA THR A 84 24.50 33.18 20.11
C THR A 84 25.97 33.08 20.51
N THR A 85 26.83 32.54 19.64
CA THR A 85 28.27 32.34 19.93
C THR A 85 29.18 33.39 19.28
N ALA A 86 28.63 34.39 18.58
CA ALA A 86 29.35 35.50 17.95
C ALA A 86 29.02 36.81 18.67
#